data_AF-A0A1I5YKU8-F1
#
_entry.id   AF-A0A1I5YKU8-F1
#
_cell.length_a   1.000
_cell.length_b   1.000
_cell.length_c   1.000
_cell.angle_alpha   90.00
_cell.angle_beta   90.00
_cell.angle_gamma   90.00
#
_symmetry.space_group_name_H-M   'P 1'
#
loop_
_entity.id
_entity.type
_entity.pdbx_description
1 polymer ?
#
loop_
_entity_poly.entity_id
_entity_poly.type
_entity_poly.pdbx_seq_one_letter_code
_entity_poly.pdbx_strand_id
1 'polypeptide(L)'
;MLFVFDDDKFVSGEYLFSTANQDQFTKFCKELKTRLEKSLPEPFGNDLSVLDDAKNVDAQGKSVMWKGEDGSYLRINLFTTAQEGDKTQYTVQIKSEAPAPERKGLQ
;
A
#
# COMPACT_ATOMS: atom_id res chain seq x y z
N MET A 1 21.43 10.02 -6.78
CA MET A 1 21.54 8.65 -7.31
C MET A 1 20.22 8.34 -7.99
N LEU A 2 20.24 8.21 -9.31
CA LEU A 2 19.05 7.92 -10.11
C LEU A 2 19.02 6.39 -10.26
N PHE A 3 18.01 5.74 -9.67
CA PHE A 3 17.80 4.30 -9.86
C PHE A 3 16.93 4.14 -11.11
N VAL A 4 17.52 3.61 -12.17
CA VAL A 4 16.80 3.19 -13.38
C VAL A 4 16.56 1.70 -13.24
N PHE A 5 15.31 1.29 -13.14
CA PHE A 5 14.90 -0.11 -13.13
C PHE A 5 14.57 -0.52 -14.56
N ASP A 6 15.07 -1.67 -15.03
CA ASP A 6 14.67 -2.26 -16.32
C ASP A 6 13.19 -2.68 -16.23
N ASP A 7 12.38 -2.04 -17.05
CA ASP A 7 10.95 -1.73 -16.83
C ASP A 7 9.97 -2.79 -17.37
N ASP A 8 10.33 -4.08 -17.36
CA ASP A 8 9.46 -5.14 -17.94
C ASP A 8 8.93 -6.16 -16.93
N LYS A 9 9.21 -6.01 -15.63
CA LYS A 9 8.68 -6.90 -14.60
C LYS A 9 8.17 -6.11 -13.42
N PHE A 10 6.85 -6.09 -13.25
CA PHE A 10 6.20 -5.66 -12.02
C PHE A 10 6.89 -6.36 -10.84
N VAL A 11 7.61 -5.62 -10.00
CA VAL A 11 8.41 -6.21 -8.94
C VAL A 11 7.49 -6.49 -7.76
N SER A 12 7.29 -7.77 -7.45
CA SER A 12 6.68 -8.16 -6.18
C SER A 12 7.53 -7.62 -5.03
N GLY A 13 6.89 -7.05 -4.02
CA GLY A 13 7.63 -6.46 -2.92
C GLY A 13 6.73 -5.92 -1.81
N GLU A 14 7.38 -5.57 -0.71
CA GLU A 14 6.76 -4.94 0.43
C GLU A 14 7.55 -3.69 0.78
N TYR A 15 6.85 -2.56 0.86
CA TYR A 15 7.42 -1.24 1.11
C TYR A 15 6.75 -0.64 2.34
N LEU A 16 7.56 -0.17 3.29
CA LEU A 16 7.06 0.44 4.52
C LEU A 16 7.55 1.88 4.60
N PHE A 17 6.60 2.81 4.78
CA PHE A 17 6.86 4.22 4.98
C PHE A 17 6.29 4.62 6.33
N SER A 18 7.14 5.10 7.23
CA SER A 18 6.71 5.44 8.58
C SER A 18 7.14 6.84 9.00
N THR A 19 6.33 7.48 9.82
CA THR A 19 6.63 8.80 10.42
C THR A 19 5.98 8.91 11.79
N ALA A 20 6.60 9.70 12.68
CA ALA A 20 5.99 10.11 13.95
C ALA A 20 5.11 11.37 13.80
N ASN A 21 5.11 12.00 12.62
CA ASN A 21 4.35 13.22 12.36
C ASN A 21 3.02 12.89 11.66
N GLN A 22 1.91 13.01 12.39
CA GLN A 22 0.56 12.71 11.90
C GLN A 22 0.12 13.60 10.73
N ASP A 23 0.53 14.87 10.70
CA ASP A 23 0.15 15.78 9.62
C ASP A 23 0.86 15.42 8.32
N GLN A 24 2.14 15.06 8.38
CA GLN A 24 2.87 14.54 7.23
C GLN A 24 2.26 13.22 6.73
N PHE A 25 1.92 12.32 7.65
CA PHE A 25 1.25 11.06 7.33
C PHE A 25 -0.09 11.30 6.62
N THR A 26 -0.93 12.18 7.15
CA THR A 26 -2.23 12.52 6.57
C THR A 26 -2.07 13.15 5.18
N LYS A 27 -1.11 14.08 5.02
CA LYS A 27 -0.82 14.71 3.73
C LYS A 27 -0.38 13.67 2.70
N PHE A 28 0.52 12.77 3.08
CA PHE A 28 0.96 11.68 2.22
C PHE A 28 -0.20 10.77 1.81
N CYS A 29 -1.09 10.38 2.72
CA CYS A 29 -2.24 9.53 2.41
C CYS A 29 -3.20 10.20 1.40
N LYS A 30 -3.43 11.51 1.50
CA LYS A 30 -4.24 12.26 0.53
C LYS A 30 -3.60 12.32 -0.87
N GLU A 31 -2.29 12.56 -0.92
CA GLU A 31 -1.55 12.56 -2.18
C GLU A 31 -1.53 11.17 -2.81
N LEU A 32 -1.33 10.13 -1.99
CA LEU A 32 -1.37 8.74 -2.42
C LEU A 32 -2.74 8.38 -2.99
N LYS A 33 -3.82 8.70 -2.28
CA LYS A 33 -5.21 8.52 -2.75
C LYS A 33 -5.42 9.15 -4.13
N THR A 34 -5.07 10.42 -4.28
CA THR A 34 -5.22 11.17 -5.54
C THR A 34 -4.48 10.51 -6.71
N ARG A 35 -3.31 9.89 -6.44
CA ARG A 35 -2.55 9.16 -7.46
C ARG A 35 -3.22 7.83 -7.80
N LEU A 36 -3.67 7.09 -6.79
CA LEU A 36 -4.33 5.79 -6.98
C LEU A 36 -5.65 5.93 -7.75
N GLU A 37 -6.49 6.92 -7.43
CA GLU A 37 -7.75 7.19 -8.17
C GLU A 37 -7.53 7.48 -9.65
N LYS A 38 -6.37 8.06 -10.01
CA LYS A 38 -6.03 8.38 -11.40
C LYS A 38 -5.43 7.20 -12.17
N SER A 39 -4.85 6.24 -11.46
CA SER A 39 -4.00 5.21 -12.06
C SER A 39 -4.57 3.80 -11.95
N LEU A 40 -5.48 3.55 -11.00
CA LEU A 40 -6.04 2.23 -10.73
C LEU A 40 -7.57 2.28 -10.77
N PRO A 41 -8.23 1.15 -11.13
CA PRO A 41 -9.67 1.02 -10.99
C PRO A 41 -10.07 1.02 -9.51
N GLU A 42 -11.39 0.97 -9.26
CA GLU A 42 -11.90 0.84 -7.89
C GLU A 42 -11.37 -0.43 -7.21
N PRO A 43 -10.93 -0.32 -5.93
CA PRO A 43 -10.49 -1.48 -5.15
C PRO A 43 -11.66 -2.41 -4.81
N PHE A 44 -11.36 -3.70 -4.62
CA PHE A 44 -12.36 -4.69 -4.19
C PHE A 44 -12.39 -4.87 -2.67
N GLY A 45 -11.27 -4.63 -1.98
CA GLY A 45 -11.17 -4.74 -0.53
C GLY A 45 -11.12 -3.36 0.09
N ASN A 46 -12.25 -2.88 0.62
CA ASN A 46 -12.51 -1.53 1.11
C ASN A 46 -12.27 -0.41 0.08
N ASP A 47 -12.99 0.70 0.25
CA ASP A 47 -12.87 1.88 -0.61
C ASP A 47 -11.65 2.74 -0.27
N LEU A 48 -11.21 3.58 -1.23
CA LEU A 48 -10.10 4.52 -1.07
C LEU A 48 -10.33 5.57 0.02
N SER A 49 -11.57 5.77 0.49
CA SER A 49 -11.90 6.57 1.68
C SER A 49 -11.15 6.16 2.96
N VAL A 50 -10.61 4.94 3.03
CA VAL A 50 -9.68 4.52 4.09
C VAL A 50 -8.48 5.47 4.22
N LEU A 51 -8.01 6.04 3.11
CA LEU A 51 -6.89 7.00 3.09
C LEU A 51 -7.30 8.40 3.56
N ASP A 52 -8.59 8.75 3.52
CA ASP A 52 -9.08 10.02 4.09
C ASP A 52 -9.11 9.97 5.62
N ASP A 53 -9.33 8.77 6.17
CA ASP A 53 -9.43 8.51 7.60
C ASP A 53 -8.08 8.21 8.28
N ALA A 54 -6.97 8.58 7.61
CA ALA A 54 -5.61 8.37 8.09
C ALA A 54 -5.34 8.95 9.50
N LYS A 55 -6.11 9.96 9.92
CA LYS A 55 -6.00 10.56 11.26
C LYS A 55 -6.47 9.62 12.37
N ASN A 56 -7.41 8.73 12.08
CA ASN A 56 -8.03 7.82 13.06
C ASN A 56 -7.51 6.39 12.90
N VAL A 57 -6.35 6.21 12.27
CA VAL A 57 -5.77 4.88 12.09
C VAL A 57 -5.22 4.36 13.42
N ASP A 58 -5.50 3.10 13.70
CA ASP A 58 -5.10 2.42 14.94
C ASP A 58 -4.14 1.26 14.64
N ALA A 59 -3.84 0.47 15.68
CA ALA A 59 -2.99 -0.70 15.57
C ALA A 59 -3.66 -1.90 14.86
N GLN A 60 -5.00 -1.94 14.78
CA GLN A 60 -5.71 -2.98 14.02
C GLN A 60 -5.56 -2.75 12.51
N GLY A 61 -5.37 -1.48 12.13
CA GLY A 61 -5.05 -1.07 10.79
C GLY A 61 -6.24 -1.16 9.83
N LYS A 62 -6.10 -0.48 8.70
CA LYS A 62 -7.09 -0.51 7.62
C LYS A 62 -6.37 -0.82 6.32
N SER A 63 -7.04 -1.53 5.42
CA SER A 63 -6.44 -1.95 4.15
C SER A 63 -7.31 -1.67 2.95
N VAL A 64 -6.70 -1.24 1.86
CA VAL A 64 -7.30 -1.14 0.52
C VAL A 64 -6.62 -2.16 -0.41
N MET A 65 -7.39 -2.87 -1.23
CA MET A 65 -6.89 -3.99 -2.03
C MET A 65 -7.36 -3.99 -3.48
N TRP A 66 -6.46 -4.35 -4.40
CA TRP A 66 -6.71 -4.58 -5.82
C TRP A 66 -6.20 -5.95 -6.24
N LYS A 67 -6.88 -6.53 -7.23
CA LYS A 67 -6.47 -7.79 -7.87
C LYS A 67 -6.66 -7.66 -9.37
N GLY A 68 -5.59 -7.90 -10.13
CA GLY A 68 -5.63 -7.96 -11.59
C GLY A 68 -6.19 -9.29 -12.08
N GLU A 69 -6.69 -9.31 -13.32
CA GLU A 69 -7.17 -10.53 -13.98
C GLU A 69 -6.05 -11.56 -14.20
N ASP A 70 -4.82 -11.07 -14.36
CA ASP A 70 -3.58 -11.85 -14.44
C ASP A 70 -3.12 -12.43 -13.08
N GLY A 71 -3.90 -12.20 -12.01
CA GLY A 71 -3.56 -12.65 -10.67
C GLY A 71 -2.55 -11.75 -9.95
N SER A 72 -2.17 -10.61 -10.52
CA SER A 72 -1.44 -9.58 -9.78
C SER A 72 -2.27 -9.05 -8.61
N TYR A 73 -1.57 -8.56 -7.59
CA TYR A 73 -2.20 -8.11 -6.36
C TYR A 73 -1.50 -6.86 -5.81
N LEU A 74 -2.30 -5.93 -5.31
CA LEU A 74 -1.82 -4.76 -4.59
C LEU A 74 -2.62 -4.60 -3.30
N ARG A 75 -1.93 -4.39 -2.19
CA ARG A 75 -2.51 -4.05 -0.90
C ARG A 75 -1.82 -2.84 -0.32
N ILE A 76 -2.60 -1.91 0.18
CA ILE A 76 -2.12 -0.78 0.95
C ILE A 76 -2.72 -0.87 2.33
N ASN A 77 -1.89 -0.99 3.36
CA ASN A 77 -2.29 -0.99 4.75
C ASN A 77 -1.86 0.32 5.42
N LEU A 78 -2.72 0.85 6.26
CA LEU A 78 -2.44 1.97 7.15
C LEU A 78 -2.57 1.43 8.57
N PHE A 79 -1.58 1.69 9.43
CA PHE A 79 -1.65 1.32 10.84
C PHE A 79 -0.72 2.19 11.69
N THR A 80 -0.95 2.18 13.00
CA THR A 80 0.01 2.70 13.97
C THR A 80 0.79 1.58 14.64
N THR A 81 2.03 1.87 15.01
CA THR A 81 2.85 1.03 15.88
C THR A 81 3.30 1.87 17.07
N ALA A 82 3.33 1.26 18.25
CA ALA A 82 3.93 1.90 19.42
C ALA A 82 5.46 1.76 19.33
N GLN A 83 6.20 2.86 19.44
CA GLN A 83 7.64 2.83 19.72
C GLN A 83 7.91 2.92 21.23
N GLU A 84 9.11 2.49 21.64
CA GLU A 84 9.58 2.68 23.02
C GLU A 84 9.43 4.14 23.45
N GLY A 85 8.75 4.36 24.58
CA GLY A 85 8.51 5.68 25.15
C GLY A 85 7.24 6.40 24.65
N ASP A 86 6.13 5.66 24.43
CA ASP A 86 4.79 6.17 24.10
C ASP A 86 4.70 7.00 22.80
N LYS A 87 5.67 6.87 21.90
CA LYS A 87 5.63 7.56 20.61
C LYS A 87 4.90 6.71 19.57
N THR A 88 3.75 7.18 19.13
CA THR A 88 3.01 6.58 18.02
C THR A 88 3.75 6.79 16.70
N GLN A 89 4.00 5.69 15.99
CA GLN A 89 4.55 5.71 14.65
C GLN A 89 3.46 5.32 13.64
N TYR A 90 3.10 6.24 12.76
CA TYR A 90 2.15 6.04 11.69
C TYR A 90 2.85 5.38 10.50
N THR A 91 2.27 4.32 9.95
CA THR A 91 2.89 3.52 8.89
C THR A 91 1.94 3.29 7.73
N VAL A 92 2.46 3.46 6.51
CA VAL A 92 1.88 2.96 5.27
C VAL A 92 2.71 1.77 4.81
N GLN A 93 2.06 0.62 4.64
CA GLN A 93 2.66 -0.57 4.05
C GLN A 93 2.02 -0.82 2.69
N ILE A 94 2.84 -0.90 1.65
CA ILE A 94 2.41 -1.22 0.29
C ILE A 94 2.97 -2.59 -0.06
N LYS A 95 2.11 -3.55 -0.34
CA LYS A 95 2.48 -4.89 -0.78
C LYS A 95 2.01 -5.11 -2.21
N SER A 96 2.92 -5.42 -3.11
CA SER A 96 2.65 -5.77 -4.50
C SER A 96 3.07 -7.21 -4.76
N GLU A 97 2.26 -7.94 -5.53
CA GLU A 97 2.60 -9.26 -6.04
C GLU A 97 2.35 -9.27 -7.54
N ALA A 98 3.38 -9.64 -8.30
CA ALA A 98 3.31 -9.87 -9.72
C ALA A 98 2.43 -11.11 -10.02
N PRO A 99 1.92 -11.23 -11.26
CA PRO A 99 1.23 -12.43 -11.73
C PRO A 99 2.03 -13.68 -11.38
N ALA A 100 1.38 -14.66 -10.77
CA ALA A 100 2.00 -15.97 -10.62
C ALA A 100 2.29 -16.52 -12.02
N PRO A 101 3.48 -17.07 -12.29
CA PRO A 101 3.75 -17.70 -13.57
C PRO A 101 2.70 -18.79 -13.82
N GLU A 102 2.18 -18.88 -15.04
CA GLU A 102 1.24 -19.93 -15.42
C GLU A 102 1.78 -21.28 -14.95
N ARG A 103 0.97 -22.03 -14.19
CA ARG A 103 1.31 -23.39 -13.82
C ARG A 103 1.45 -24.19 -15.11
N LYS A 104 2.69 -24.42 -15.56
CA LYS A 104 2.98 -25.48 -16.52
C LYS A 104 2.59 -26.78 -15.84
N GLY A 105 1.42 -27.32 -16.18
CA GLY A 105 1.00 -28.63 -15.72
C GLY A 105 2.10 -29.64 -16.02
N LEU A 106 2.41 -30.51 -15.06
CA LEU A 106 3.23 -31.69 -15.34
C LEU A 106 2.46 -32.53 -16.36
N GLN A 107 2.99 -32.59 -17.59
CA GLN A 107 2.57 -33.57 -18.59
C GLN A 107 2.84 -35.00 -18.10
#